data_AF-A0A1Y4S582-F1
#
_entry.id   AF-A0A1Y4S582-F1
#
_cell.length_a   1.000
_cell.length_b   1.000
_cell.length_c   1.000
_cell.angle_alpha   90.00
_cell.angle_beta   90.00
_cell.angle_gamma   90.00
#
_symmetry.space_group_name_H-M   'P 1'
#
loop_
_entity.id
_entity.type
_entity.pdbx_description
1 polymer ?
#
loop_
_entity_poly.entity_id
_entity_poly.type
_entity_poly.pdbx_seq_one_letter_code
_entity_poly.pdbx_strand_id
1 'polypeptide(L)'
;MLTRYTLTLDPQGPVRSRPEWAYPLYAALLEGAPAEFGAASHRDGATPVSQYLSREGERLVWRVTLLGGESEAALAPVLEAREAYHLKKDGVTLHVARRSWDHIADVEELFVRSAWCSGLHRLTVRTPAAFKSRGVYQILPTPRFILQSLIKQWNGCFPGCPIEDGDGEGMEAMAAGLLCRGYQLRDQSYFLKGNHIPGFVGSLTLDSTRLPGFHRTLTDALLYFSGYAGIGIKTALGMGGVGHQFLVR
;
A
#
# COMPACT_ATOMS: atom_id res chain seq x y z
N MET A 1 13.15 7.12 2.36
CA MET A 1 13.15 5.84 3.08
C MET A 1 11.76 5.25 3.18
N LEU A 2 11.67 3.93 3.22
CA LEU A 2 10.45 3.15 3.43
C LEU A 2 10.76 2.05 4.45
N THR A 3 9.94 1.92 5.49
CA THR A 3 10.04 0.79 6.43
C THR A 3 8.70 0.09 6.52
N ARG A 4 8.66 -1.19 6.17
CA ARG A 4 7.46 -2.02 6.24
C ARG A 4 7.57 -3.00 7.39
N TYR A 5 6.74 -2.81 8.41
CA TYR A 5 6.51 -3.79 9.46
C TYR A 5 5.46 -4.80 9.00
N THR A 6 5.72 -6.07 9.30
CA THR A 6 4.77 -7.18 9.16
C THR A 6 4.57 -7.81 10.53
N LEU A 7 3.37 -7.66 11.08
CA LEU A 7 2.98 -8.20 12.37
C LEU A 7 2.00 -9.36 12.15
N THR A 8 2.34 -10.53 12.68
CA THR A 8 1.37 -11.63 12.82
C THR A 8 0.61 -11.41 14.11
N LEU A 9 -0.72 -11.34 14.02
CA LEU A 9 -1.61 -11.02 15.12
C LEU A 9 -2.46 -12.23 15.49
N ASP A 10 -2.52 -12.55 16.77
CA ASP A 10 -3.36 -13.63 17.31
C ASP A 10 -4.54 -13.01 18.10
N PRO A 11 -5.79 -13.24 17.68
CA PRO A 11 -6.95 -12.75 18.43
C PRO A 11 -7.15 -13.56 19.71
N GLN A 12 -7.50 -12.86 20.80
CA GLN A 12 -8.01 -13.51 22.00
C GLN A 12 -9.40 -14.11 21.72
N GLY A 13 -9.43 -15.43 21.51
CA GLY A 13 -10.66 -16.19 21.28
C GLY A 13 -11.04 -16.35 19.79
N PRO A 14 -12.06 -17.17 19.50
CA PRO A 14 -12.48 -17.45 18.14
C PRO A 14 -13.25 -16.25 17.56
N VAL A 15 -12.56 -15.43 16.76
CA VAL A 15 -13.19 -14.29 16.08
C VAL A 15 -12.93 -14.32 14.59
N ARG A 16 -13.99 -14.09 13.81
CA ARG A 16 -13.89 -13.91 12.36
C ARG A 16 -13.37 -12.51 12.06
N SER A 17 -12.06 -12.42 11.84
CA SER A 17 -11.41 -11.15 11.49
C SER A 17 -11.92 -10.61 10.15
N ARG A 18 -11.89 -9.28 10.02
CA ARG A 18 -12.28 -8.55 8.81
C ARG A 18 -11.16 -7.59 8.40
N PRO A 19 -10.91 -7.36 7.10
CA PRO A 19 -9.92 -6.38 6.64
C PRO A 19 -10.15 -4.97 7.22
N GLU A 20 -11.39 -4.64 7.56
CA GLU A 20 -11.82 -3.36 8.15
C GLU A 20 -11.23 -3.09 9.54
N TRP A 21 -10.77 -4.13 10.25
CA TRP A 21 -10.04 -3.96 11.51
C TRP A 21 -8.71 -3.23 11.34
N ALA A 22 -8.20 -3.11 10.11
CA ALA A 22 -7.09 -2.24 9.79
C ALA A 22 -7.34 -0.78 10.23
N TYR A 23 -8.58 -0.28 10.16
CA TYR A 23 -8.89 1.09 10.58
C TYR A 23 -8.74 1.31 12.10
N PRO A 24 -9.38 0.52 12.99
CA PRO A 24 -9.17 0.66 14.43
C PRO A 24 -7.75 0.27 14.86
N LEU A 25 -7.06 -0.65 14.16
CA LEU A 25 -5.63 -0.91 14.39
C LEU A 25 -4.79 0.35 14.14
N TYR A 26 -5.02 1.04 13.03
CA TYR A 26 -4.34 2.28 12.73
C TYR A 26 -4.67 3.38 13.75
N ALA A 27 -5.92 3.49 14.18
CA ALA A 27 -6.29 4.42 15.24
C ALA A 27 -5.54 4.10 16.56
N ALA A 28 -5.47 2.83 16.96
CA ALA A 28 -4.72 2.41 18.14
C ALA A 28 -3.22 2.71 18.01
N LEU A 29 -2.64 2.53 16.81
CA LEU A 29 -1.25 2.92 16.54
C LEU A 29 -1.03 4.42 16.75
N LEU A 30 -1.92 5.26 16.22
CA LEU A 30 -1.84 6.72 16.39
C LEU A 30 -2.02 7.17 17.84
N GLU A 31 -2.77 6.44 18.67
CA GLU A 31 -2.87 6.73 20.13
C GLU A 31 -1.50 6.64 20.83
N GLY A 32 -0.53 5.90 20.28
CA GLY A 32 0.83 5.80 20.82
C GLY A 32 1.84 6.75 20.16
N ALA A 33 1.44 7.50 19.14
CA ALA A 33 2.33 8.40 18.40
C ALA A 33 2.44 9.77 19.09
N PRO A 34 3.51 10.55 18.81
CA PRO A 34 3.59 11.95 19.20
C PRO A 34 2.38 12.76 18.67
N ALA A 35 1.87 13.70 19.47
CA ALA A 35 0.62 14.42 19.18
C ALA A 35 0.67 15.20 17.85
N GLU A 36 1.85 15.73 17.51
CA GLU A 36 2.15 16.48 16.31
C GLU A 36 2.02 15.65 15.01
N PHE A 37 2.24 14.33 15.07
CA PHE A 37 2.20 13.46 13.90
C PHE A 37 0.77 13.34 13.32
N GLY A 38 -0.22 13.23 14.20
CA GLY A 38 -1.63 13.15 13.80
C GLY A 38 -2.14 14.42 13.13
N ALA A 39 -1.65 15.59 13.55
CA ALA A 39 -2.03 16.89 12.98
C ALA A 39 -1.35 17.17 11.62
N ALA A 40 -0.11 16.70 11.44
CA ALA A 40 0.66 16.91 10.21
C ALA A 40 0.20 16.03 9.04
N SER A 41 -0.27 14.81 9.33
CA SER A 41 -0.68 13.80 8.34
C SER A 41 -1.83 14.22 7.40
N HIS A 42 -2.45 15.39 7.62
CA HIS A 42 -3.60 15.88 6.86
C HIS A 42 -3.29 16.98 5.83
N ARG A 43 -2.05 17.51 5.76
CA ARG A 43 -1.75 18.74 5.01
C ARG A 43 -1.52 18.57 3.50
N ASP A 44 -0.85 17.50 3.06
CA ASP A 44 -0.30 17.45 1.69
C ASP A 44 -0.95 16.41 0.75
N GLY A 45 -2.09 15.83 1.15
CA GLY A 45 -2.88 14.93 0.30
C GLY A 45 -2.22 13.58 -0.06
N ALA A 46 -0.96 13.38 0.32
CA ALA A 46 -0.28 12.09 0.42
C ALA A 46 -0.34 11.58 1.87
N THR A 47 -0.56 10.29 2.04
CA THR A 47 -0.65 9.67 3.37
C THR A 47 0.73 9.20 3.83
N PRO A 48 1.23 9.60 5.01
CA PRO A 48 2.55 9.20 5.49
C PRO A 48 2.65 7.72 5.90
N VAL A 49 1.53 6.99 5.80
CA VAL A 49 1.44 5.56 6.13
C VAL A 49 0.58 4.87 5.08
N SER A 50 0.97 3.67 4.69
CA SER A 50 0.11 2.70 4.02
C SER A 50 -0.01 1.46 4.90
N GLN A 51 -1.21 0.97 5.14
CA GLN A 51 -1.38 -0.20 6.01
C GLN A 51 -2.60 -1.00 5.63
N TYR A 52 -2.54 -2.31 5.86
CA TYR A 52 -3.68 -3.18 5.63
C TYR A 52 -3.59 -4.45 6.48
N LEU A 53 -4.77 -5.00 6.77
CA LEU A 53 -4.93 -6.27 7.47
C LEU A 53 -5.42 -7.31 6.46
N SER A 54 -4.70 -8.43 6.39
CA SER A 54 -5.03 -9.52 5.47
C SER A 54 -4.89 -10.87 6.18
N ARG A 55 -5.58 -11.87 5.67
CA ARG A 55 -5.46 -13.25 6.15
C ARG A 55 -4.59 -14.05 5.18
N GLU A 56 -3.57 -14.73 5.70
CA GLU A 56 -2.63 -15.55 4.93
C GLU A 56 -2.65 -16.97 5.50
N GLY A 57 -3.43 -17.85 4.87
CA GLY A 57 -3.82 -19.12 5.49
C GLY A 57 -4.61 -18.85 6.77
N GLU A 58 -4.19 -19.44 7.88
CA GLU A 58 -4.81 -19.22 9.19
C GLU A 58 -4.32 -17.96 9.91
N ARG A 59 -3.24 -17.34 9.43
CA ARG A 59 -2.59 -16.21 10.11
C ARG A 59 -3.25 -14.90 9.75
N LEU A 60 -3.50 -14.07 10.76
CA LEU A 60 -3.89 -12.68 10.57
C LEU A 60 -2.64 -11.82 10.51
N VAL A 61 -2.40 -11.17 9.37
CA VAL A 61 -1.17 -10.43 9.12
C VAL A 61 -1.51 -8.96 8.89
N TRP A 62 -1.00 -8.11 9.77
CA TRP A 62 -1.08 -6.66 9.64
C TRP A 62 0.22 -6.11 9.09
N ARG A 63 0.13 -5.37 7.99
CA ARG A 63 1.28 -4.72 7.37
C ARG A 63 1.13 -3.22 7.50
N VAL A 64 2.20 -2.58 7.95
CA VAL A 64 2.29 -1.13 8.12
C VAL A 64 3.56 -0.66 7.46
N THR A 65 3.42 0.16 6.44
CA THR A 65 4.52 0.82 5.76
C THR A 65 4.56 2.27 6.18
N LEU A 66 5.69 2.67 6.74
CA LEU A 66 6.07 4.02 7.09
C LEU A 66 6.69 4.65 5.84
N LEU A 67 6.02 5.67 5.30
CA LEU A 67 6.35 6.32 4.03
C LEU A 67 7.10 7.63 4.32
N GLY A 68 8.41 7.51 4.53
CA GLY A 68 9.29 8.65 4.82
C GLY A 68 9.72 8.75 6.28
N GLY A 69 10.80 9.49 6.52
CA GLY A 69 11.50 9.52 7.81
C GLY A 69 10.67 10.07 8.97
N GLU A 70 9.77 11.02 8.73
CA GLU A 70 8.89 11.55 9.76
C GLU A 70 7.95 10.47 10.33
N SER A 71 7.38 9.65 9.45
CA SER A 71 6.51 8.54 9.85
C SER A 71 7.27 7.43 10.56
N GLU A 72 8.52 7.19 10.16
CA GLU A 72 9.40 6.23 10.82
C GLU A 72 9.75 6.68 12.24
N ALA A 73 10.24 7.90 12.40
CA ALA A 73 10.56 8.46 13.71
C ALA A 73 9.36 8.45 14.67
N ALA A 74 8.15 8.72 14.16
CA ALA A 74 6.94 8.79 14.98
C ALA A 74 6.36 7.41 15.34
N LEU A 75 6.40 6.43 14.44
CA LEU A 75 5.62 5.19 14.57
C LEU A 75 6.44 3.92 14.75
N ALA A 76 7.71 3.88 14.32
CA ALA A 76 8.57 2.72 14.51
C ALA A 76 8.70 2.30 15.99
N PRO A 77 8.97 3.23 16.94
CA PRO A 77 9.08 2.86 18.36
C PRO A 77 7.79 2.23 18.91
N VAL A 78 6.63 2.71 18.46
CA VAL A 78 5.32 2.18 18.88
C VAL A 78 5.11 0.78 18.31
N LEU A 79 5.41 0.56 17.02
CA LEU A 79 5.27 -0.75 16.37
C LEU A 79 6.19 -1.80 16.98
N GLU A 80 7.38 -1.40 17.41
CA GLU A 80 8.41 -2.25 18.00
C GLU A 80 8.12 -2.62 19.46
N ALA A 81 7.72 -1.65 20.28
CA ALA A 81 7.48 -1.87 21.70
C ALA A 81 6.11 -2.53 22.00
N ARG A 82 5.10 -2.31 21.15
CA ARG A 82 3.73 -2.72 21.47
C ARG A 82 3.49 -4.21 21.25
N GLU A 83 3.05 -4.90 22.29
CA GLU A 83 2.79 -6.34 22.26
C GLU A 83 1.33 -6.71 21.98
N ALA A 84 0.40 -5.77 22.18
CA ALA A 84 -1.02 -6.01 21.92
C ALA A 84 -1.77 -4.75 21.47
N TYR A 85 -2.81 -4.97 20.65
CA TYR A 85 -3.71 -3.94 20.16
C TYR A 85 -5.14 -4.25 20.59
N HIS A 86 -5.80 -3.31 21.26
CA HIS A 86 -7.17 -3.46 21.72
C HIS A 86 -8.14 -2.73 20.81
N LEU A 87 -9.00 -3.48 20.12
CA LEU A 87 -10.03 -2.95 19.22
C LEU A 87 -11.32 -2.69 20.02
N LYS A 88 -11.39 -1.52 20.65
CA LYS A 88 -12.47 -1.12 21.58
C LYS A 88 -13.90 -1.41 21.06
N LYS A 89 -14.17 -1.10 19.78
CA LYS A 89 -15.50 -1.29 19.16
C LYS A 89 -15.86 -2.74 18.92
N ASP A 90 -14.87 -3.58 18.68
CA ASP A 90 -15.05 -5.00 18.37
C ASP A 90 -14.93 -5.87 19.64
N GLY A 91 -14.43 -5.31 20.75
CA GLY A 91 -14.20 -6.04 22.00
C GLY A 91 -13.09 -7.08 21.90
N VAL A 92 -12.18 -6.93 20.93
CA VAL A 92 -11.12 -7.91 20.63
C VAL A 92 -9.75 -7.34 20.99
N THR A 93 -8.93 -8.16 21.64
CA THR A 93 -7.50 -7.90 21.79
C THR A 93 -6.71 -8.78 20.85
N LEU A 94 -5.79 -8.17 20.10
CA LEU A 94 -4.90 -8.82 19.15
C LEU A 94 -3.48 -8.80 19.72
N HIS A 95 -2.91 -9.95 20.00
CA HIS A 95 -1.52 -10.10 20.48
C HIS A 95 -0.55 -10.20 19.30
N VAL A 96 0.61 -9.56 19.41
CA VAL A 96 1.67 -9.63 18.41
C VAL A 96 2.46 -10.92 18.62
N ALA A 97 2.16 -11.94 17.82
CA ALA A 97 2.84 -13.23 17.89
C ALA A 97 4.21 -13.20 17.21
N ARG A 98 4.34 -12.42 16.13
CA ARG A 98 5.60 -12.26 15.40
C ARG A 98 5.70 -10.86 14.82
N ARG A 99 6.92 -10.32 14.82
CA ARG A 99 7.29 -9.08 14.17
C ARG A 99 8.45 -9.33 13.20
N SER A 100 8.36 -8.74 12.02
CA SER A 100 9.48 -8.59 11.10
C SER A 100 9.36 -7.26 10.38
N TRP A 101 10.46 -6.78 9.83
CA TRP A 101 10.47 -5.55 9.05
C TRP A 101 11.36 -5.72 7.82
N ASP A 102 11.16 -4.84 6.86
CA ASP A 102 11.94 -4.70 5.64
C ASP A 102 12.07 -3.21 5.33
N HIS A 103 13.26 -2.78 4.93
CA HIS A 103 13.63 -1.39 4.80
C HIS A 103 14.19 -1.11 3.41
N ILE A 104 13.88 0.09 2.90
CA ILE A 104 14.49 0.68 1.71
C ILE A 104 14.97 2.08 2.11
N ALA A 105 16.27 2.31 2.03
CA ALA A 105 16.91 3.54 2.45
C ALA A 105 16.42 4.74 1.61
N ASP A 106 16.41 4.58 0.29
CA ASP A 106 16.15 5.67 -0.64
C ASP A 106 15.62 5.19 -2.00
N VAL A 107 15.53 6.14 -2.93
CA VAL A 107 15.08 5.91 -4.31
C VAL A 107 16.07 5.07 -5.11
N GLU A 108 17.37 5.21 -4.86
CA GLU A 108 18.40 4.44 -5.57
C GLU A 108 18.25 2.95 -5.25
N GLU A 109 18.07 2.62 -3.97
CA GLU A 109 17.85 1.23 -3.56
C GLU A 109 16.56 0.64 -4.17
N LEU A 110 15.48 1.44 -4.30
CA LEU A 110 14.27 1.02 -5.02
C LEU A 110 14.58 0.65 -6.48
N PHE A 111 15.35 1.47 -7.18
CA PHE A 111 15.78 1.18 -8.55
C PHE A 111 16.64 -0.08 -8.62
N VAL A 112 17.65 -0.22 -7.74
CA VAL A 112 18.52 -1.39 -7.70
C VAL A 112 17.74 -2.69 -7.46
N ARG A 113 16.81 -2.68 -6.49
CA ARG A 113 15.96 -3.86 -6.19
C ARG A 113 14.97 -4.20 -7.31
N SER A 114 14.64 -3.23 -8.18
CA SER A 114 13.74 -3.44 -9.33
C SER A 114 14.46 -3.73 -10.66
N ALA A 115 15.77 -3.47 -10.75
CA ALA A 115 16.54 -3.54 -11.99
C ALA A 115 16.67 -4.94 -12.61
N TRP A 116 16.63 -6.00 -11.80
CA TRP A 116 16.89 -7.38 -12.23
C TRP A 116 15.63 -8.18 -12.60
N CYS A 117 14.52 -7.49 -12.84
CA CYS A 117 13.27 -8.16 -13.16
C CYS A 117 13.09 -8.42 -14.66
N SER A 118 12.31 -9.45 -14.98
CA SER A 118 11.94 -9.80 -16.36
C SER A 118 11.03 -8.77 -17.04
N GLY A 119 10.63 -7.71 -16.32
CA GLY A 119 9.55 -6.78 -16.67
C GLY A 119 8.14 -7.35 -16.49
N LEU A 120 8.01 -8.58 -15.94
CA LEU A 120 6.73 -9.15 -15.55
C LEU A 120 6.51 -9.02 -14.04
N HIS A 121 5.38 -8.42 -13.67
CA HIS A 121 5.00 -8.15 -12.29
C HIS A 121 3.64 -8.74 -11.99
N ARG A 122 3.50 -9.40 -10.84
CA ARG A 122 2.21 -9.77 -10.27
C ARG A 122 1.88 -8.83 -9.12
N LEU A 123 0.77 -8.11 -9.26
CA LEU A 123 0.15 -7.37 -8.17
C LEU A 123 -0.99 -8.20 -7.60
N THR A 124 -0.92 -8.54 -6.32
CA THR A 124 -2.00 -9.21 -5.58
C THR A 124 -2.64 -8.20 -4.64
N VAL A 125 -3.83 -7.73 -5.01
CA VAL A 125 -4.65 -6.80 -4.22
C VAL A 125 -5.36 -7.58 -3.11
N ARG A 126 -4.83 -7.45 -1.89
CA ARG A 126 -5.22 -8.24 -0.70
C ARG A 126 -6.38 -7.63 0.08
N THR A 127 -6.57 -6.32 0.00
CA THR A 127 -7.73 -5.63 0.58
C THR A 127 -8.41 -4.78 -0.49
N PRO A 128 -9.73 -4.54 -0.39
CA PRO A 128 -10.47 -3.78 -1.39
C PRO A 128 -9.77 -2.50 -1.82
N ALA A 129 -9.47 -2.39 -3.10
CA ALA A 129 -8.90 -1.22 -3.74
C ALA A 129 -9.96 -0.49 -4.55
N ALA A 130 -9.84 0.83 -4.62
CA ALA A 130 -10.63 1.66 -5.52
C ALA A 130 -9.82 2.90 -5.88
N PHE A 131 -10.08 3.45 -7.06
CA PHE A 131 -9.55 4.75 -7.46
C PHE A 131 -10.67 5.79 -7.40
N LYS A 132 -10.32 7.07 -7.54
CA LYS A 132 -11.30 8.14 -7.59
C LYS A 132 -11.01 9.04 -8.78
N SER A 133 -12.00 9.23 -9.64
CA SER A 133 -11.92 10.13 -10.79
C SER A 133 -13.19 10.98 -10.85
N ARG A 134 -13.03 12.30 -10.96
CA ARG A 134 -14.15 13.27 -11.03
C ARG A 134 -15.23 13.04 -9.95
N GLY A 135 -14.80 12.74 -8.73
CA GLY A 135 -15.70 12.50 -7.61
C GLY A 135 -16.23 11.06 -7.48
N VAL A 136 -16.12 10.23 -8.53
CA VAL A 136 -16.70 8.89 -8.61
C VAL A 136 -15.66 7.82 -8.30
N TYR A 137 -16.08 6.74 -7.63
CA TYR A 137 -15.24 5.58 -7.38
C TYR A 137 -15.08 4.72 -8.64
N GLN A 138 -13.85 4.40 -8.98
CA GLN A 138 -13.49 3.54 -10.10
C GLN A 138 -12.94 2.22 -9.55
N ILE A 139 -13.61 1.11 -9.89
CA ILE A 139 -13.27 -0.23 -9.36
C ILE A 139 -12.61 -1.14 -10.41
N LEU A 140 -12.37 -0.64 -11.61
CA LEU A 140 -11.59 -1.33 -12.62
C LEU A 140 -10.15 -0.78 -12.63
N PRO A 141 -9.14 -1.60 -12.29
CA PRO A 141 -7.74 -1.20 -12.32
C PRO A 141 -7.20 -1.11 -13.74
N THR A 142 -7.08 0.10 -14.26
CA THR A 142 -6.34 0.37 -15.50
C THR A 142 -4.87 0.66 -15.18
N PRO A 143 -3.92 0.40 -16.10
CA PRO A 143 -2.52 0.81 -15.95
C PRO A 143 -2.39 2.28 -15.57
N ARG A 144 -3.17 3.15 -16.22
CA ARG A 144 -3.23 4.58 -15.91
C ARG A 144 -3.61 4.86 -14.45
N PHE A 145 -4.68 4.25 -13.94
CA PHE A 145 -5.10 4.48 -12.55
C PHE A 145 -4.07 3.97 -11.53
N ILE A 146 -3.44 2.83 -11.82
CA ILE A 146 -2.38 2.27 -10.98
C ILE A 146 -1.19 3.23 -10.95
N LEU A 147 -0.65 3.61 -12.12
CA LEU A 147 0.52 4.48 -12.22
C LEU A 147 0.26 5.87 -11.61
N GLN A 148 -0.89 6.48 -11.91
CA GLN A 148 -1.26 7.78 -11.34
C GLN A 148 -1.31 7.72 -9.80
N SER A 149 -1.87 6.65 -9.24
CA SER A 149 -1.89 6.46 -7.80
C SER A 149 -0.49 6.34 -7.22
N LEU A 150 0.38 5.56 -7.86
CA LEU A 150 1.73 5.30 -7.38
C LEU A 150 2.62 6.53 -7.48
N ILE A 151 2.55 7.29 -8.59
CA ILE A 151 3.27 8.55 -8.76
C ILE A 151 2.87 9.55 -7.68
N LYS A 152 1.56 9.66 -7.38
CA LYS A 152 1.10 10.54 -6.29
C LYS A 152 1.68 10.13 -4.94
N GLN A 153 1.71 8.84 -4.63
CA GLN A 153 2.27 8.34 -3.36
C GLN A 153 3.79 8.48 -3.31
N TRP A 154 4.47 8.25 -4.43
CA TRP A 154 5.91 8.43 -4.58
C TRP A 154 6.31 9.86 -4.26
N ASN A 155 5.66 10.85 -4.89
CA ASN A 155 6.00 12.27 -4.72
C ASN A 155 5.77 12.76 -3.30
N GLY A 156 4.79 12.19 -2.58
CA GLY A 156 4.60 12.47 -1.16
C GLY A 156 5.63 11.81 -0.24
N CYS A 157 6.18 10.66 -0.65
CA CYS A 157 7.14 9.89 0.14
C CYS A 157 8.60 10.32 -0.11
N PHE A 158 8.91 10.79 -1.31
CA PHE A 158 10.25 11.15 -1.76
C PHE A 158 10.27 12.61 -2.25
N PRO A 159 10.07 13.60 -1.35
CA PRO A 159 10.00 15.01 -1.74
C PRO A 159 11.30 15.54 -2.36
N GLY A 160 12.45 14.91 -2.07
CA GLY A 160 13.75 15.24 -2.68
C GLY A 160 14.00 14.60 -4.06
N CYS A 161 13.11 13.73 -4.52
CA CYS A 161 13.18 13.09 -5.84
C CYS A 161 11.76 12.88 -6.41
N PRO A 162 11.01 13.97 -6.64
CA PRO A 162 9.67 13.87 -7.19
C PRO A 162 9.73 13.41 -8.65
N ILE A 163 8.73 12.64 -9.07
CA ILE A 163 8.44 12.38 -10.47
C ILE A 163 7.68 13.60 -10.99
N GLU A 164 8.38 14.44 -11.75
CA GLU A 164 7.83 15.61 -12.41
C GLU A 164 7.30 15.21 -13.80
N ASP A 165 6.02 15.50 -14.05
CA ASP A 165 5.35 15.22 -15.32
C ASP A 165 4.33 16.33 -15.57
N GLY A 166 4.84 17.52 -15.92
CA GLY A 166 4.05 18.75 -15.96
C GLY A 166 2.99 18.78 -17.07
N ASP A 167 3.25 18.09 -18.19
CA ASP A 167 2.31 17.92 -19.30
C ASP A 167 1.53 16.59 -19.24
N GLY A 168 1.97 15.64 -18.41
CA GLY A 168 1.34 14.34 -18.23
C GLY A 168 1.71 13.32 -19.30
N GLU A 169 2.52 13.69 -20.30
CA GLU A 169 2.83 12.83 -21.45
C GLU A 169 3.66 11.62 -21.03
N GLY A 170 4.54 11.77 -20.05
CA GLY A 170 5.36 10.67 -19.52
C GLY A 170 4.49 9.59 -18.88
N MET A 171 3.53 9.98 -18.04
CA MET A 171 2.58 9.05 -17.42
C MET A 171 1.67 8.38 -18.45
N GLU A 172 1.18 9.10 -19.47
CA GLU A 172 0.40 8.47 -20.54
C GLU A 172 1.23 7.47 -21.33
N ALA A 173 2.48 7.79 -21.66
CA ALA A 173 3.38 6.88 -22.39
C ALA A 173 3.65 5.60 -21.58
N MET A 174 3.93 5.73 -20.27
CA MET A 174 4.07 4.58 -19.38
C MET A 174 2.78 3.75 -19.32
N ALA A 175 1.62 4.39 -19.16
CA ALA A 175 0.34 3.71 -19.09
C ALA A 175 -0.03 2.98 -20.39
N ALA A 176 0.28 3.56 -21.55
CA ALA A 176 0.04 2.96 -22.86
C ALA A 176 0.95 1.75 -23.14
N GLY A 177 2.19 1.78 -22.66
CA GLY A 177 3.14 0.68 -22.85
C GLY A 177 3.03 -0.44 -21.81
N LEU A 178 2.39 -0.21 -20.67
CA LEU A 178 2.20 -1.20 -19.61
C LEU A 178 1.01 -2.13 -19.91
N LEU A 179 1.30 -3.37 -20.29
CA LEU A 179 0.28 -4.33 -20.72
C LEU A 179 -0.24 -5.20 -19.57
N CYS A 180 -1.56 -5.37 -19.48
CA CYS A 180 -2.13 -6.40 -18.62
C CYS A 180 -2.15 -7.75 -19.37
N ARG A 181 -1.35 -8.71 -18.90
CA ARG A 181 -1.20 -10.05 -19.51
C ARG A 181 -2.19 -11.06 -18.97
N GLY A 182 -2.80 -10.77 -17.82
CA GLY A 182 -3.78 -11.63 -17.18
C GLY A 182 -4.27 -11.00 -15.89
N TYR A 183 -5.49 -11.34 -15.50
CA TYR A 183 -6.08 -10.85 -14.26
C TYR A 183 -7.08 -11.87 -13.73
N GLN A 184 -7.25 -11.86 -12.42
CA GLN A 184 -8.33 -12.57 -11.72
C GLN A 184 -8.83 -11.62 -10.65
N LEU A 185 -9.93 -10.94 -10.95
CA LEU A 185 -10.50 -9.89 -10.10
C LEU A 185 -11.93 -10.23 -9.74
N ARG A 186 -12.34 -9.80 -8.56
CA ARG A 186 -13.74 -9.76 -8.15
C ARG A 186 -13.99 -8.46 -7.43
N ASP A 187 -15.23 -7.99 -7.48
CA ASP A 187 -15.66 -6.90 -6.63
C ASP A 187 -15.61 -7.34 -5.17
N GLN A 188 -15.26 -6.38 -4.32
CA GLN A 188 -15.37 -6.51 -2.88
C GLN A 188 -15.47 -5.13 -2.27
N SER A 189 -16.47 -4.95 -1.43
CA SER A 189 -16.68 -3.69 -0.74
C SER A 189 -15.85 -3.59 0.53
N TYR A 190 -15.59 -2.35 0.94
CA TYR A 190 -14.93 -2.01 2.20
C TYR A 190 -15.86 -1.15 3.06
N PHE A 191 -16.10 -1.56 4.30
CA PHE A 191 -16.92 -0.78 5.23
C PHE A 191 -16.06 0.14 6.08
N LEU A 192 -16.28 1.45 5.96
CA LEU A 192 -15.51 2.44 6.70
C LEU A 192 -16.41 3.55 7.23
N LYS A 193 -16.41 3.74 8.55
CA LYS A 193 -17.20 4.77 9.25
C LYS A 193 -18.69 4.77 8.82
N GLY A 194 -19.29 3.58 8.73
CA GLY A 194 -20.69 3.41 8.32
C GLY A 194 -20.95 3.53 6.82
N ASN A 195 -19.94 3.85 6.01
CA ASN A 195 -20.07 3.95 4.56
C ASN A 195 -19.57 2.68 3.87
N HIS A 196 -20.29 2.28 2.84
CA HIS A 196 -19.89 1.19 1.95
C HIS A 196 -19.12 1.77 0.75
N ILE A 197 -17.85 1.40 0.62
CA ILE A 197 -17.00 1.84 -0.48
C ILE A 197 -16.86 0.67 -1.45
N PRO A 198 -17.31 0.79 -2.72
CA PRO A 198 -17.12 -0.25 -3.71
C PRO A 198 -15.63 -0.37 -4.05
N GLY A 199 -15.16 -1.59 -4.30
CA GLY A 199 -13.76 -1.85 -4.62
C GLY A 199 -13.58 -3.19 -5.31
N PHE A 200 -12.33 -3.54 -5.55
CA PHE A 200 -11.91 -4.81 -6.13
C PHE A 200 -10.78 -5.44 -5.33
N VAL A 201 -10.69 -6.77 -5.40
CA VAL A 201 -9.57 -7.57 -4.92
C VAL A 201 -9.18 -8.59 -5.97
N GLY A 202 -8.02 -9.23 -5.79
CA GLY A 202 -7.56 -10.30 -6.66
C GLY A 202 -6.15 -10.04 -7.18
N SER A 203 -5.86 -10.41 -8.42
CA SER A 203 -4.52 -10.24 -8.98
C SER A 203 -4.51 -9.74 -10.42
N LEU A 204 -3.44 -9.02 -10.75
CA LEU A 204 -3.10 -8.60 -12.11
C LEU A 204 -1.67 -9.02 -12.41
N THR A 205 -1.43 -9.48 -13.64
CA THR A 205 -0.09 -9.65 -14.20
C THR A 205 0.14 -8.53 -15.20
N LEU A 206 1.15 -7.69 -14.94
CA LEU A 206 1.50 -6.52 -15.72
C LEU A 206 2.88 -6.72 -16.38
N ASP A 207 3.02 -6.25 -17.61
CA ASP A 207 4.20 -6.43 -18.45
C ASP A 207 4.69 -5.08 -18.96
N SER A 208 5.85 -4.67 -18.46
CA SER A 208 6.53 -3.41 -18.78
C SER A 208 7.53 -3.56 -19.93
N THR A 209 7.70 -4.75 -20.51
CA THR A 209 8.81 -5.02 -21.44
C THR A 209 8.71 -4.30 -22.79
N ARG A 210 7.55 -3.72 -23.10
CA ARG A 210 7.37 -2.84 -24.27
C ARG A 210 7.81 -1.41 -24.04
N LEU A 211 8.03 -1.01 -22.78
CA LEU A 211 8.48 0.33 -22.46
C LEU A 211 9.98 0.46 -22.78
N PRO A 212 10.42 1.56 -23.42
CA PRO A 212 11.82 1.81 -23.69
C PRO A 212 12.48 2.58 -22.54
N GLY A 213 13.80 2.39 -22.38
CA GLY A 213 14.66 3.22 -21.54
C GLY A 213 14.11 3.51 -20.14
N PHE A 214 14.13 4.79 -19.76
CA PHE A 214 13.75 5.22 -18.41
C PHE A 214 12.27 4.96 -18.07
N HIS A 215 11.35 4.98 -19.05
CA HIS A 215 9.95 4.66 -18.79
C HIS A 215 9.77 3.25 -18.24
N ARG A 216 10.56 2.28 -18.73
CA ARG A 216 10.55 0.92 -18.19
C ARG A 216 11.13 0.91 -16.78
N THR A 217 12.32 1.47 -16.60
CA THR A 217 13.00 1.53 -15.30
C THR A 217 12.11 2.14 -14.22
N LEU A 218 11.45 3.27 -14.52
CA LEU A 218 10.52 3.92 -13.61
C LEU A 218 9.25 3.10 -13.37
N THR A 219 8.68 2.49 -14.41
CA THR A 219 7.51 1.61 -14.26
C THR A 219 7.81 0.40 -13.38
N ASP A 220 8.96 -0.25 -13.57
CA ASP A 220 9.39 -1.40 -12.77
C ASP A 220 9.55 -1.01 -11.29
N ALA A 221 10.16 0.15 -11.03
CA ALA A 221 10.32 0.70 -9.68
C ALA A 221 8.96 1.07 -9.04
N LEU A 222 8.05 1.71 -9.77
CA LEU A 222 6.70 2.05 -9.30
C LEU A 222 5.88 0.79 -8.98
N LEU A 223 5.94 -0.23 -9.84
CA LEU A 223 5.24 -1.49 -9.60
C LEU A 223 5.81 -2.22 -8.39
N TYR A 224 7.13 -2.24 -8.20
CA TYR A 224 7.76 -2.76 -6.98
C TYR A 224 7.34 -1.96 -5.73
N PHE A 225 7.38 -0.63 -5.82
CA PHE A 225 6.93 0.30 -4.77
C PHE A 225 5.47 0.08 -4.36
N SER A 226 4.60 -0.37 -5.27
CA SER A 226 3.20 -0.71 -4.93
C SER A 226 3.07 -1.74 -3.81
N GLY A 227 4.05 -2.65 -3.65
CA GLY A 227 4.08 -3.61 -2.54
C GLY A 227 4.31 -2.99 -1.16
N TYR A 228 4.72 -1.72 -1.11
CA TYR A 228 4.91 -0.91 0.10
C TYR A 228 3.80 0.14 0.22
N ALA A 229 3.54 0.88 -0.85
CA ALA A 229 2.58 1.99 -0.83
C ALA A 229 1.11 1.55 -0.94
N GLY A 230 0.84 0.35 -1.47
CA GLY A 230 -0.49 -0.03 -1.92
C GLY A 230 -0.90 0.72 -3.20
N ILE A 231 -2.18 0.68 -3.54
CA ILE A 231 -2.76 1.40 -4.68
C ILE A 231 -4.13 1.99 -4.34
N GLY A 232 -4.47 3.09 -5.00
CA GLY A 232 -5.79 3.71 -4.94
C GLY A 232 -5.98 4.61 -3.72
N ILE A 233 -7.21 4.66 -3.24
CA ILE A 233 -7.61 5.57 -2.16
C ILE A 233 -7.53 4.92 -0.78
N LYS A 234 -7.39 5.76 0.24
CA LYS A 234 -7.54 5.37 1.66
C LYS A 234 -6.59 4.24 2.10
N THR A 235 -5.38 4.20 1.57
CA THR A 235 -4.35 3.20 1.89
C THR A 235 -3.90 3.26 3.36
N ALA A 236 -3.90 4.44 4.00
CA ALA A 236 -3.69 4.55 5.44
C ALA A 236 -4.82 3.91 6.28
N LEU A 237 -6.00 3.69 5.68
CA LEU A 237 -7.20 3.21 6.38
C LEU A 237 -7.54 1.75 6.05
N GLY A 238 -6.61 0.99 5.48
CA GLY A 238 -6.76 -0.45 5.25
C GLY A 238 -7.15 -0.87 3.84
N MET A 239 -7.47 0.07 2.96
CA MET A 239 -7.82 -0.20 1.56
C MET A 239 -6.57 -0.33 0.69
N GLY A 240 -6.69 -0.98 -0.47
CA GLY A 240 -5.65 -0.93 -1.49
C GLY A 240 -4.34 -1.64 -1.13
N GLY A 241 -4.36 -2.58 -0.19
CA GLY A 241 -3.17 -3.35 0.20
C GLY A 241 -2.72 -4.28 -0.92
N VAL A 242 -1.43 -4.20 -1.29
CA VAL A 242 -0.86 -4.96 -2.41
C VAL A 242 0.32 -5.81 -1.96
N GLY A 243 0.32 -7.08 -2.34
CA GLY A 243 1.53 -7.89 -2.42
C GLY A 243 2.10 -7.83 -3.84
N HIS A 244 3.38 -7.53 -3.97
CA HIS A 244 4.09 -7.53 -5.25
C HIS A 244 4.99 -8.77 -5.37
N GLN A 245 5.13 -9.27 -6.60
CA GLN A 245 6.07 -10.32 -6.95
C GLN A 245 6.61 -10.10 -8.37
N PHE A 246 7.92 -10.25 -8.56
CA PHE A 246 8.50 -10.40 -9.89
C PHE A 246 8.25 -11.80 -10.42
N LEU A 247 7.79 -11.91 -11.66
CA LEU A 247 7.63 -13.20 -12.32
C LEU A 247 8.87 -13.50 -13.17
N VAL A 248 9.25 -14.77 -13.23
CA VAL A 248 10.25 -15.25 -14.18
C VAL A 248 9.51 -15.61 -15.48
N ARG A 249 10.15 -15.37 -16.62
CA ARG A 249 9.64 -15.79 -17.93
C ARG A 249 9.84 -17.28 -18.14
#